data_AF-A0A971ZTB0-F1
#
_entry.id   AF-A0A971ZTB0-F1
#
_cell.length_a   1.000
_cell.length_b   1.000
_cell.length_c   1.000
_cell.angle_alpha   90.00
_cell.angle_beta   90.00
_cell.angle_gamma   90.00
#
_symmetry.space_group_name_H-M   'P 1'
#
loop_
_entity.id
_entity.type
_entity.pdbx_description
1 polymer ?
#
loop_
_entity_poly.entity_id
_entity_poly.type
_entity_poly.pdbx_seq_one_letter_code
_entity_poly.pdbx_strand_id
1 'polypeptide(L)'
;MNCDELLKALNSYVDGEVDPEICTEFAAHLAGCNPCQVVVDNIRQTITLYRNGQPYPLPPEFHRRLHDVLRAKWQEKFGSSAEPAR
;
A
#
# COMPACT_ATOMS: atom_id res chain seq x y z
N MET A 1 15.15 -2.26 9.06
CA MET A 1 15.28 -0.90 9.63
C MET A 1 14.82 -0.75 11.09
N ASN A 2 15.41 0.21 11.81
CA ASN A 2 14.95 0.74 13.10
C ASN A 2 14.02 1.97 12.94
N CYS A 3 13.50 2.52 14.04
CA CYS A 3 12.58 3.67 14.00
C CYS A 3 13.19 4.92 13.36
N ASP A 4 14.46 5.23 13.64
CA ASP A 4 15.11 6.43 13.11
C ASP A 4 15.34 6.33 11.60
N GLU A 5 15.71 5.15 11.12
CA GLU A 5 15.85 4.85 9.70
C GLU A 5 14.50 4.95 8.98
N LEU A 6 13.44 4.42 9.59
CA LEU A 6 12.08 4.52 9.07
C LEU A 6 11.65 5.99 8.93
N LEU A 7 11.84 6.80 9.98
CA LEU A 7 11.48 8.21 9.98
C LEU A 7 12.25 9.02 8.92
N LYS A 8 13.53 8.69 8.68
CA LYS A 8 14.34 9.34 7.63
C LYS A 8 13.85 9.00 6.23
N ALA A 9 13.44 7.76 6.00
CA ALA A 9 12.94 7.29 4.72
C ALA A 9 11.43 7.58 4.49
N LEU A 10 10.76 8.14 5.50
CA LEU A 10 9.31 8.32 5.51
C LEU A 10 8.80 9.22 4.39
N ASN A 11 9.40 10.40 4.20
CA ASN A 11 8.95 11.33 3.16
C ASN A 11 9.00 10.69 1.78
N SER A 12 10.14 10.10 1.41
CA SER A 12 10.29 9.37 0.16
C SER A 12 9.24 8.25 0.02
N TYR A 13 8.93 7.54 1.11
CA TYR A 13 7.94 6.46 1.11
C TYR A 13 6.53 6.99 0.83
N VAL A 14 6.15 8.13 1.43
CA VAL A 14 4.83 8.70 1.21
C VAL A 14 4.69 9.35 -0.16
N ASP A 15 5.79 9.84 -0.73
CA ASP A 15 5.86 10.38 -2.08
C ASP A 15 5.94 9.29 -3.17
N GLY A 16 6.13 8.02 -2.77
CA GLY A 16 6.18 6.87 -3.69
C GLY A 16 7.49 6.74 -4.46
N GLU A 17 8.56 7.40 -4.00
CA GLU A 17 9.89 7.41 -4.61
C GLU A 17 10.83 6.33 -4.05
N VAL A 18 10.29 5.39 -3.26
CA VAL A 18 11.07 4.41 -2.52
C VAL A 18 11.22 3.10 -3.29
N ASP A 19 12.43 2.56 -3.23
CA ASP A 19 12.77 1.26 -3.81
C ASP A 19 11.86 0.14 -3.24
N PRO A 20 11.37 -0.80 -4.07
CA PRO A 20 10.60 -1.94 -3.61
C PRO A 20 11.25 -2.77 -2.49
N GLU A 21 12.59 -2.83 -2.41
CA GLU A 21 13.27 -3.52 -1.29
C GLU A 21 13.01 -2.80 0.05
N ILE A 22 13.09 -1.47 0.07
CA ILE A 22 12.83 -0.67 1.27
C ILE A 22 11.36 -0.77 1.69
N CYS A 23 10.43 -0.91 0.75
CA CYS A 23 9.02 -1.13 1.06
C CYS A 23 8.78 -2.40 1.90
N THR A 24 9.57 -3.45 1.67
CA THR A 24 9.46 -4.72 2.41
C THR A 24 9.94 -4.54 3.85
N GLU A 25 11.08 -3.88 4.04
CA GLU A 25 11.59 -3.56 5.37
C GLU A 25 10.67 -2.62 6.16
N PHE A 26 10.06 -1.64 5.47
CA PHE A 26 9.07 -0.73 6.03
C PHE A 26 7.88 -1.51 6.58
N ALA A 27 7.31 -2.40 5.76
CA ALA A 27 6.16 -3.22 6.15
C ALA A 27 6.47 -4.13 7.34
N ALA A 28 7.66 -4.75 7.35
CA ALA A 28 8.11 -5.58 8.46
C ALA A 28 8.25 -4.79 9.78
N HIS A 29 8.83 -3.59 9.73
CA HIS A 29 8.95 -2.74 10.91
C HIS A 29 7.59 -2.28 11.42
N LEU A 30 6.72 -1.82 10.52
CA LEU A 30 5.38 -1.37 10.87
C LEU A 30 4.56 -2.49 11.51
N ALA A 31 4.71 -3.74 11.08
CA ALA A 31 4.01 -4.87 11.70
C ALA A 31 4.34 -5.07 13.19
N GLY A 32 5.53 -4.67 13.63
CA GLY A 32 6.00 -4.85 15.01
C GLY A 32 6.06 -3.58 15.86
N CYS A 33 5.80 -2.40 15.30
CA CYS A 33 6.06 -1.12 15.96
C CYS A 33 4.85 -0.17 15.93
N ASN A 34 4.03 -0.23 16.97
CA ASN A 34 2.87 0.65 17.15
C ASN A 34 3.20 2.15 17.06
N PRO A 35 4.30 2.66 17.67
CA PRO A 35 4.66 4.07 17.54
C PRO A 35 4.85 4.51 16.08
N CYS A 36 5.54 3.70 15.26
CA CYS A 36 5.76 4.04 13.86
C CYS A 36 4.48 3.93 13.03
N GLN A 37 3.58 2.98 13.34
CA GLN A 37 2.26 2.92 12.72
C GLN A 37 1.49 4.23 12.91
N VAL A 38 1.42 4.71 14.17
CA VAL A 38 0.72 5.97 14.50
C VAL A 38 1.31 7.15 13.74
N VAL A 39 2.63 7.25 13.62
CA VAL A 39 3.28 8.35 12.87
C VAL A 39 2.92 8.30 11.39
N VAL A 40 3.04 7.13 10.75
CA VAL A 40 2.73 6.95 9.33
C VAL A 40 1.26 7.28 9.04
N ASP A 41 0.34 6.82 9.90
CA ASP A 41 -1.08 7.07 9.73
C ASP A 41 -1.43 8.55 9.88
N ASN A 42 -0.83 9.24 10.86
CA ASN A 42 -1.01 10.69 11.02
C ASN A 42 -0.53 11.48 9.78
N ILE A 43 0.60 11.10 9.20
CA ILE A 43 1.11 11.76 8.00
C ILE A 43 0.19 11.53 6.80
N ARG A 44 -0.29 10.30 6.60
CA ARG A 44 -1.27 9.99 5.55
C ARG A 44 -2.55 10.83 5.72
N GLN A 45 -3.08 10.91 6.95
CA GLN A 45 -4.24 11.75 7.24
C GLN A 45 -3.96 13.22 6.96
N THR A 46 -2.80 13.73 7.35
CA THR A 46 -2.38 15.12 7.08
C THR A 46 -2.36 15.38 5.58
N ILE A 47 -1.78 14.48 4.78
CA ILE A 47 -1.77 14.60 3.31
C ILE A 47 -3.20 14.59 2.75
N THR A 48 -4.06 13.71 3.24
CA THR A 48 -5.48 13.67 2.84
C THR A 48 -6.20 14.98 3.13
N LEU A 49 -5.98 15.56 4.32
CA LEU A 49 -6.56 16.85 4.72
C LEU A 49 -6.05 17.98 3.82
N TYR A 50 -4.74 18.06 3.56
CA TYR A 50 -4.14 19.07 2.68
C TYR A 50 -4.62 18.95 1.22
N ARG A 51 -4.91 17.74 0.76
CA ARG A 51 -5.52 17.51 -0.55
C ARG A 51 -7.02 17.84 -0.59
N ASN A 52 -7.59 18.44 0.46
CA ASN A 52 -9.03 18.70 0.64
C ASN A 52 -9.88 17.44 0.44
N GLY A 53 -9.33 16.26 0.77
CA GLY A 53 -9.96 14.98 0.48
C GLY A 53 -10.27 14.74 -1.00
N GLN A 54 -9.72 15.52 -1.94
CA GLN A 54 -9.90 15.34 -3.37
C GLN A 54 -9.20 14.03 -3.78
N PRO A 55 -9.95 12.97 -4.10
CA PRO A 55 -9.36 11.76 -4.62
C PRO A 55 -8.73 12.11 -5.96
N TYR A 56 -7.48 11.71 -6.18
CA TYR A 56 -6.91 11.81 -7.52
C TYR A 56 -7.73 10.90 -8.44
N PRO A 57 -8.38 11.42 -9.51
CA PRO A 57 -9.20 10.59 -10.37
C PRO A 57 -8.30 9.58 -11.06
N LEU A 58 -8.50 8.30 -10.73
CA LEU A 58 -7.80 7.21 -11.40
C LEU A 58 -8.27 7.20 -12.86
N PRO A 59 -7.36 7.24 -13.86
CA PRO A 59 -7.77 7.14 -15.26
C PRO A 59 -8.62 5.87 -15.48
N PRO A 60 -9.77 5.93 -16.17
CA PRO A 60 -10.67 4.79 -16.33
C PRO A 60 -9.97 3.55 -16.91
N GLU A 61 -9.06 3.78 -17.85
CA GLU A 61 -8.24 2.75 -18.48
C GLU A 61 -7.30 2.05 -17.48
N PHE A 62 -6.72 2.80 -16.55
CA PHE A 62 -5.87 2.25 -15.51
C PHE A 62 -6.69 1.44 -14.50
N HIS A 63 -7.85 1.96 -14.07
CA HIS A 63 -8.77 1.25 -13.19
C HIS A 63 -9.19 -0.10 -13.79
N ARG A 64 -9.61 -0.11 -15.07
CA ARG A 64 -10.02 -1.34 -15.76
C ARG A 64 -8.88 -2.36 -15.80
N ARG A 65 -7.70 -1.94 -16.27
CA ARG A 65 -6.52 -2.82 -16.37
C ARG A 65 -6.09 -3.38 -15.01
N LEU A 66 -6.12 -2.57 -13.95
CA LEU A 66 -5.78 -3.02 -12.60
C LEU A 66 -6.76 -4.11 -12.13
N HIS A 67 -8.06 -3.87 -12.27
CA HIS A 67 -9.09 -4.84 -11.88
C HIS A 67 -9.00 -6.15 -12.69
N ASP A 68 -8.70 -6.08 -13.98
CA ASP A 68 -8.53 -7.26 -14.82
C ASP A 68 -7.32 -8.11 -14.36
N VAL A 69 -6.18 -7.46 -14.08
CA VAL A 69 -4.97 -8.14 -13.58
C VAL A 69 -5.22 -8.76 -12.21
N LEU A 70 -5.84 -8.02 -11.27
CA LEU A 70 -6.15 -8.54 -9.94
C LEU A 70 -7.08 -9.75 -10.01
N ARG A 71 -8.09 -9.72 -10.88
CA ARG A 71 -9.01 -10.85 -11.11
C ARG A 71 -8.28 -12.06 -11.68
N ALA A 72 -7.44 -11.86 -12.69
CA ALA A 72 -6.65 -12.93 -13.29
C ALA A 72 -5.74 -13.60 -12.24
N LYS A 73 -4.99 -12.79 -11.46
CA LYS A 73 -4.12 -13.29 -10.39
C LYS A 73 -4.88 -14.01 -9.28
N TRP A 74 -6.07 -13.53 -8.93
CA TRP A 74 -6.95 -14.22 -7.99
C TRP A 74 -7.36 -15.60 -8.49
N GLN A 75 -7.77 -15.71 -9.75
CA GLN A 75 -8.16 -16.99 -10.36
C GLN A 75 -6.97 -17.95 -10.47
N GLU A 76 -5.78 -17.47 -10.82
CA GLU A 76 -4.56 -18.30 -10.82
C GLU A 76 -4.25 -18.85 -9.41
N LYS A 77 -4.42 -18.04 -8.37
CA LYS A 77 -4.04 -18.39 -7.00
C LYS A 77 -5.10 -19.21 -6.25
N PHE A 78 -6.38 -18.98 -6.53
CA PHE A 78 -7.50 -19.54 -5.76
C PHE A 78 -8.52 -20.31 -6.63
N GLY A 79 -8.49 -20.15 -7.94
CA GLY A 79 -9.42 -20.80 -8.87
C GLY A 79 -9.25 -22.32 -8.97
N SER A 80 -8.12 -22.87 -8.51
CA SER A 80 -7.90 -24.32 -8.45
C SER A 80 -8.38 -25.00 -7.15
N SER A 81 -9.08 -24.27 -6.26
CA SER A 81 -9.69 -24.84 -5.04
C SER A 81 -11.21 -24.67 -4.97
N ALA A 82 -11.87 -24.20 -6.03
CA ALA A 82 -13.33 -24.18 -6.11
C ALA A 82 -13.83 -25.52 -6.68
N GLU A 83 -13.73 -26.58 -5.90
CA GLU A 83 -14.51 -27.80 -6.16
C GLU A 83 -15.99 -27.48 -5.86
N PRO A 84 -16.94 -27.78 -6.77
CA PRO A 84 -18.32 -27.40 -6.59
C PRO A 84 -18.94 -28.26 -5.48
N ALA A 85 -19.25 -27.64 -4.34
CA ALA A 85 -20.09 -28.26 -3.33
C ALA A 85 -21.52 -28.39 -3.88
N ARG A 86 -22.00 -29.63 -3.83
CA ARG A 86 -23.33 -30.17 -4.13
C ARG A 86 -24.52 -29.28 -3.77
#